data_AF-A0A8T7IQX9-F1
#
_entry.id   AF-A0A8T7IQX9-F1
#
_cell.length_a   1.000
_cell.length_b   1.000
_cell.length_c   1.000
_cell.angle_alpha   90.00
_cell.angle_beta   90.00
_cell.angle_gamma   90.00
#
_symmetry.space_group_name_H-M   'P 1'
#
loop_
_entity.id
_entity.type
_entity.pdbx_description
1 polymer ?
#
loop_
_entity_poly.entity_id
_entity_poly.type
_entity_poly.pdbx_seq_one_letter_code
_entity_poly.pdbx_strand_id
1 'polypeptide(L)'
;MLKRWVMGAGFSLAAVACVAEPLSIERIFMSPSINGATVRSVVLSPDGERVTFLRGKESDAQQLDLWEFDLETGEQRLLFDSDRLDAGSEVLSDEEKARRERLRLRGTGIVSYRWTDGGKRILFPLGGDAFLYDLAS
;
A
#
# COMPACT_ATOMS: atom_id res chain seq x y z
N MET A 1 -28.37 -17.74 62.84
CA MET A 1 -28.08 -16.76 61.78
C MET A 1 -26.58 -16.69 61.60
N LEU A 2 -26.02 -17.28 60.53
CA LEU A 2 -24.57 -17.29 60.26
C LEU A 2 -24.33 -16.62 58.90
N LYS A 3 -23.72 -15.42 58.90
CA LYS A 3 -23.49 -14.63 57.67
C LYS A 3 -22.08 -14.93 57.16
N ARG A 4 -22.03 -15.51 55.96
CA ARG A 4 -20.83 -16.02 55.26
C ARG A 4 -20.04 -14.85 54.66
N TRP A 5 -18.74 -14.79 54.89
CA TRP A 5 -17.84 -13.82 54.25
C TRP A 5 -17.54 -14.25 52.81
N VAL A 6 -17.61 -13.32 51.86
CA VAL A 6 -17.10 -13.51 50.49
C VAL A 6 -15.70 -12.91 50.45
N MET A 7 -14.71 -13.77 50.24
CA MET A 7 -13.30 -13.39 50.06
C MET A 7 -13.12 -13.00 48.58
N GLY A 8 -12.83 -11.73 48.30
CA GLY A 8 -12.57 -11.25 46.95
C GLY A 8 -11.25 -11.79 46.41
N ALA A 9 -11.30 -12.53 45.31
CA ALA A 9 -10.11 -12.97 44.59
C ALA A 9 -9.54 -11.79 43.78
N GLY A 10 -8.34 -11.35 44.13
CA GLY A 10 -7.59 -10.36 43.37
C GLY A 10 -7.14 -10.94 42.03
N PHE A 11 -7.61 -10.36 40.93
CA PHE A 11 -7.06 -10.63 39.60
C PHE A 11 -5.69 -9.95 39.49
N SER A 12 -4.61 -10.73 39.49
CA SER A 12 -3.26 -10.23 39.24
C SER A 12 -3.01 -10.22 37.73
N LEU A 13 -2.84 -9.02 37.16
CA LEU A 13 -2.38 -8.86 35.78
C LEU A 13 -0.88 -9.19 35.73
N ALA A 14 -0.52 -10.35 35.19
CA ALA A 14 0.87 -10.65 34.87
C ALA A 14 1.27 -9.85 33.62
N ALA A 15 2.25 -8.95 33.75
CA ALA A 15 2.85 -8.27 32.62
C ALA A 15 3.68 -9.28 31.81
N VAL A 16 3.32 -9.52 30.55
CA VAL A 16 4.15 -10.30 29.63
C VAL A 16 5.33 -9.42 29.25
N ALA A 17 6.54 -9.85 29.60
CA ALA A 17 7.76 -9.21 29.14
C ALA A 17 7.89 -9.48 27.63
N CYS A 18 7.74 -8.43 26.81
CA CYS A 18 8.06 -8.51 25.39
C CYS A 18 9.59 -8.49 25.23
N VAL A 19 10.15 -9.57 24.70
CA VAL A 19 11.55 -9.60 24.24
C VAL A 19 11.53 -9.25 22.77
N ALA A 20 12.11 -8.10 22.41
CA ALA A 20 12.26 -7.71 21.02
C ALA A 20 13.35 -8.58 20.37
N GLU A 21 13.02 -9.23 19.25
CA GLU A 21 14.03 -9.98 18.49
C GLU A 21 15.08 -9.03 17.89
N PRO A 22 16.37 -9.44 17.88
CA PRO A 22 17.41 -8.65 17.23
C PRO A 22 17.15 -8.54 15.73
N LEU A 23 17.38 -7.36 15.15
CA LEU A 23 17.20 -7.12 13.72
C LEU A 23 18.20 -7.95 12.90
N SER A 24 17.71 -8.92 12.13
CA SER A 24 18.51 -9.71 11.20
C SER A 24 18.64 -9.05 9.83
N ILE A 25 19.64 -9.48 9.04
CA ILE A 25 19.84 -9.00 7.66
C ILE A 25 18.62 -9.39 6.82
N GLU A 26 18.14 -10.62 6.98
CA GLU A 26 16.97 -11.12 6.28
C GLU A 26 15.74 -10.25 6.58
N ARG A 27 15.55 -9.85 7.84
CA ARG A 27 14.41 -9.00 8.24
C ARG A 27 14.41 -7.64 7.53
N ILE A 28 15.57 -7.07 7.21
CA ILE A 28 15.70 -5.80 6.48
C ILE A 28 15.09 -5.90 5.07
N PHE A 29 15.17 -7.08 4.44
CA PHE A 29 14.68 -7.32 3.07
C PHE A 29 13.26 -7.89 2.99
N MET A 30 12.66 -8.30 4.13
CA MET A 30 11.31 -8.85 4.16
C MET A 30 10.23 -7.76 4.20
N SER A 31 9.06 -8.09 3.63
CA SER A 31 7.81 -7.36 3.82
C SER A 31 7.15 -7.77 5.15
N PRO A 32 6.50 -6.84 5.88
CA PRO A 32 6.43 -5.40 5.62
C PRO A 32 7.75 -4.69 5.96
N SER A 33 8.00 -3.55 5.30
CA SER A 33 9.23 -2.77 5.49
C SER A 33 9.45 -2.36 6.95
N ILE A 34 10.69 -2.42 7.41
CA ILE A 34 11.10 -1.94 8.75
C ILE A 34 10.94 -0.41 8.92
N ASN A 35 10.85 0.34 7.82
CA ASN A 35 10.62 1.79 7.85
C ASN A 35 9.12 2.15 7.81
N GLY A 36 8.23 1.16 7.85
CA GLY A 36 6.79 1.33 7.67
C GLY A 36 6.37 1.43 6.19
N ALA A 37 5.06 1.54 5.97
CA ALA A 37 4.50 1.68 4.63
C ALA A 37 4.89 3.04 4.03
N THR A 38 5.69 3.02 2.96
CA THR A 38 6.06 4.23 2.22
C THR A 38 5.13 4.41 1.02
N VAL A 39 4.81 5.66 0.70
CA VAL A 39 4.03 6.02 -0.48
C VAL A 39 4.92 6.65 -1.54
N ARG A 40 4.58 6.45 -2.81
CA ARG A 40 5.30 6.98 -3.97
C ARG A 40 4.35 7.72 -4.90
N SER A 41 4.90 8.55 -5.78
CA SER A 41 4.13 9.24 -6.83
C SER A 41 2.89 9.96 -6.27
N VAL A 42 3.09 10.75 -5.21
CA VAL A 42 2.01 11.50 -4.56
C VAL A 42 1.58 12.65 -5.48
N VAL A 43 0.31 12.72 -5.82
CA VAL A 43 -0.25 13.74 -6.72
C VAL A 43 -1.59 14.22 -6.19
N LEU A 44 -1.81 15.54 -6.17
CA LEU A 44 -3.12 16.13 -5.91
C LEU A 44 -4.02 15.97 -7.14
N SER A 45 -5.27 15.58 -6.92
CA SER A 45 -6.30 15.56 -7.97
C SER A 45 -6.51 16.95 -8.61
N PRO A 46 -6.91 17.03 -9.88
CA PRO A 46 -7.15 18.32 -10.54
C PRO A 46 -8.22 19.20 -9.90
N ASP A 47 -9.24 18.59 -9.27
CA ASP A 47 -10.29 19.29 -8.51
C ASP A 47 -9.86 19.67 -7.08
N GLY A 48 -8.76 19.08 -6.59
CA GLY A 48 -8.21 19.35 -5.26
C GLY A 48 -8.94 18.65 -4.12
N GLU A 49 -9.82 17.69 -4.41
CA GLU A 49 -10.63 17.00 -3.39
C GLU A 49 -9.90 15.81 -2.75
N ARG A 50 -8.92 15.25 -3.45
CA ARG A 50 -8.18 14.05 -3.02
C ARG A 50 -6.71 14.06 -3.40
N VAL A 51 -5.93 13.29 -2.67
CA VAL A 51 -4.53 12.98 -2.99
C VAL A 51 -4.43 11.52 -3.41
N THR A 52 -3.89 11.26 -4.59
CA THR A 52 -3.59 9.89 -5.04
C THR A 52 -2.12 9.57 -4.83
N PHE A 53 -1.83 8.28 -4.66
CA PHE A 53 -0.46 7.80 -4.48
C PHE A 53 -0.38 6.30 -4.74
N LEU A 54 0.85 5.82 -4.92
CA LEU A 54 1.17 4.41 -5.03
C LEU A 54 1.65 3.89 -3.69
N ARG A 55 1.14 2.72 -3.27
CA ARG A 55 1.53 2.09 -2.00
C ARG A 55 1.80 0.60 -2.19
N GLY A 56 2.88 0.14 -1.57
CA GLY A 56 3.23 -1.28 -1.53
C GLY A 56 2.19 -2.10 -0.76
N LYS A 57 1.95 -3.34 -1.22
CA LYS A 57 1.13 -4.30 -0.49
C LYS A 57 1.79 -4.69 0.84
N GLU A 58 0.99 -5.16 1.78
CA GLU A 58 1.50 -5.69 3.04
C GLU A 58 2.26 -7.02 2.81
N SER A 59 1.78 -7.85 1.89
CA SER A 59 2.41 -9.10 1.46
C SER A 59 3.70 -8.86 0.67
N ASP A 60 3.72 -7.85 -0.21
CA ASP A 60 4.88 -7.45 -1.00
C ASP A 60 5.00 -5.93 -1.11
N ALA A 61 5.91 -5.34 -0.33
CA ALA A 61 6.14 -3.90 -0.33
C ALA A 61 6.72 -3.36 -1.65
N GLN A 62 7.21 -4.23 -2.54
CA GLN A 62 7.68 -3.83 -3.88
C GLN A 62 6.56 -3.86 -4.93
N GLN A 63 5.43 -4.49 -4.64
CA GLN A 63 4.27 -4.50 -5.53
C GLN A 63 3.33 -3.35 -5.18
N LEU A 64 3.15 -2.42 -6.12
CA LEU A 64 2.46 -1.16 -5.88
C LEU A 64 1.02 -1.17 -6.41
N ASP A 65 0.09 -0.75 -5.55
CA ASP A 65 -1.32 -0.51 -5.87
C ASP A 65 -1.62 0.99 -5.93
N LEU A 66 -2.72 1.38 -6.57
CA LEU A 66 -3.19 2.76 -6.64
C LEU A 66 -4.17 3.06 -5.52
N TRP A 67 -3.87 4.08 -4.72
CA TRP A 67 -4.65 4.52 -3.57
C TRP A 67 -5.04 5.99 -3.68
N GLU A 68 -6.06 6.35 -2.92
CA GLU A 68 -6.44 7.73 -2.65
C GLU A 68 -6.52 8.03 -1.15
N PHE A 69 -6.37 9.30 -0.83
CA PHE A 69 -6.70 9.93 0.43
C PHE A 69 -7.69 11.05 0.16
N ASP A 70 -8.87 10.93 0.74
CA ASP A 70 -9.93 11.94 0.66
C ASP A 70 -9.63 13.08 1.64
N LEU A 71 -9.57 14.33 1.15
CA LEU A 71 -9.15 15.47 1.97
C LEU A 71 -10.25 15.98 2.91
N GLU A 72 -11.52 15.66 2.64
CA GLU A 72 -12.65 16.09 3.47
C GLU A 72 -12.80 15.16 4.68
N THR A 73 -12.81 13.86 4.45
CA THR A 73 -13.03 12.82 5.46
C THR A 73 -11.75 12.37 6.15
N GLY A 74 -10.60 12.52 5.48
CA GLY A 74 -9.32 11.99 5.95
C GLY A 74 -9.17 10.48 5.79
N GLU A 75 -10.04 9.84 5.00
CA GLU A 75 -10.01 8.39 4.79
C GLU A 75 -9.07 7.99 3.64
N GLN A 76 -8.45 6.81 3.76
CA GLN A 76 -7.66 6.19 2.70
C GLN A 76 -8.43 5.05 2.05
N ARG A 77 -8.45 5.02 0.72
CA ARG A 77 -9.13 3.99 -0.06
C ARG A 77 -8.26 3.42 -1.17
N LEU A 78 -8.37 2.10 -1.38
CA LEU A 78 -7.79 1.44 -2.54
C LEU A 78 -8.63 1.76 -3.78
N LEU A 79 -8.01 2.36 -4.80
CA LEU A 79 -8.66 2.61 -6.09
C LEU A 79 -8.51 1.43 -7.03
N PHE A 80 -7.28 0.92 -7.15
CA PHE A 80 -6.98 -0.19 -8.05
C PHE A 80 -5.96 -1.15 -7.45
N ASP A 81 -6.35 -2.41 -7.38
CA ASP A 81 -5.49 -3.54 -7.02
C ASP A 81 -4.71 -3.99 -8.27
N SER A 82 -3.37 -3.94 -8.20
CA SER A 82 -2.50 -4.35 -9.31
C SER A 82 -2.61 -5.83 -9.68
N ASP A 83 -3.10 -6.71 -8.78
CA ASP A 83 -3.34 -8.13 -9.05
C ASP A 83 -4.67 -8.38 -9.78
N ARG A 84 -5.56 -7.38 -9.82
CA ARG A 84 -6.93 -7.55 -10.36
C ARG A 84 -6.92 -7.95 -11.84
N LEU A 85 -5.88 -7.55 -12.57
CA LEU A 85 -5.69 -7.95 -13.95
C LEU A 85 -4.68 -9.10 -13.95
N ASP A 86 -5.14 -10.29 -14.34
CA ASP A 86 -4.25 -11.37 -14.74
C ASP A 86 -3.48 -10.94 -15.98
N ALA A 87 -2.42 -10.15 -15.79
CA ALA A 87 -1.51 -9.76 -16.86
C ALA A 87 -0.59 -10.92 -17.30
N GLY A 88 -0.85 -12.14 -16.83
CA GLY A 88 0.07 -13.26 -16.89
C GLY A 88 1.34 -13.00 -16.06
N SER A 89 2.32 -13.90 -16.13
CA SER A 89 3.67 -13.57 -15.66
C SER A 89 4.13 -12.34 -16.43
N GLU A 90 4.40 -11.22 -15.74
CA GLU A 90 4.84 -9.97 -16.35
C GLU A 90 6.14 -10.20 -17.17
N VAL A 91 6.01 -10.49 -18.46
CA VAL A 91 7.15 -10.60 -19.39
C VAL A 91 7.36 -9.21 -19.96
N LEU A 92 8.17 -8.41 -19.26
CA LEU A 92 8.58 -7.10 -19.77
C LEU A 92 9.40 -7.26 -21.05
N SER A 93 9.05 -6.48 -22.08
CA SER A 93 9.91 -6.32 -23.25
C SER A 93 11.25 -5.68 -22.86
N ASP A 94 12.27 -5.84 -23.69
CA ASP A 94 13.59 -5.25 -23.44
C ASP A 94 13.54 -3.72 -23.45
N GLU A 95 12.65 -3.12 -24.23
CA GLU A 95 12.39 -1.68 -24.23
C GLU A 95 11.82 -1.21 -22.89
N GLU A 96 10.85 -1.92 -22.31
CA GLU A 96 10.27 -1.54 -21.02
C GLU A 96 11.24 -1.77 -19.86
N LYS A 97 12.05 -2.85 -19.89
CA LYS A 97 13.15 -3.04 -18.93
C LYS A 97 14.14 -1.88 -18.99
N ALA A 98 14.60 -1.51 -20.19
CA ALA A 98 15.54 -0.39 -20.38
C ALA A 98 14.93 0.95 -19.94
N ARG A 99 13.63 1.17 -20.21
CA ARG A 99 12.91 2.36 -19.74
C ARG A 99 12.84 2.42 -18.22
N ARG A 100 12.44 1.32 -17.55
CA ARG A 100 12.39 1.24 -16.08
C ARG A 100 13.77 1.44 -15.45
N GLU A 101 14.82 0.85 -16.03
CA GLU A 101 16.19 1.01 -15.56
C GLU A 101 16.65 2.47 -15.64
N ARG A 102 16.41 3.14 -16.78
CA ARG A 102 16.74 4.57 -16.96
C ARG A 102 15.98 5.47 -15.98
N LEU A 103 14.72 5.16 -15.72
CA LEU A 103 13.87 5.91 -14.79
C LEU A 103 14.06 5.48 -13.32
N ARG A 104 14.90 4.46 -13.05
CA ARG A 104 15.09 3.83 -11.74
C ARG A 104 13.77 3.42 -11.09
N LEU A 105 12.80 3.02 -11.91
CA LEU A 105 11.52 2.50 -11.45
C LEU A 105 11.74 1.08 -10.95
N ARG A 106 11.72 0.90 -9.63
CA ARG A 106 11.85 -0.40 -8.96
C ARG A 106 10.50 -0.85 -8.41
N GLY A 107 10.20 -2.13 -8.53
CA GLY A 107 8.95 -2.73 -8.08
C GLY A 107 8.10 -3.27 -9.23
N THR A 108 7.05 -4.00 -8.86
CA THR A 108 6.02 -4.57 -9.75
C THR A 108 4.70 -3.83 -9.55
N GLY A 109 3.67 -4.19 -10.34
CA GLY A 109 2.37 -3.51 -10.29
C GLY A 109 2.40 -2.14 -10.96
N ILE A 110 1.68 -1.18 -10.38
CA ILE A 110 1.55 0.18 -10.94
C ILE A 110 2.73 1.03 -10.47
N VAL A 111 3.75 1.20 -11.33
CA VAL A 111 4.98 1.95 -10.97
C VAL A 111 4.91 3.46 -11.26
N SER A 112 3.91 3.89 -12.02
CA SER A 112 3.67 5.31 -12.34
C SER A 112 2.21 5.51 -12.75
N TYR A 113 1.68 6.72 -12.63
CA TYR A 113 0.35 7.05 -13.13
C TYR A 113 0.26 8.56 -13.44
N ARG A 114 -0.83 8.96 -14.09
CA ARG A 114 -1.13 10.37 -14.38
C ARG A 114 -2.64 10.62 -14.37
N TRP A 115 -3.04 11.78 -13.87
CA TRP A 115 -4.39 12.31 -14.01
C TRP A 115 -4.68 12.77 -15.45
N THR A 116 -5.90 12.53 -15.90
CA THR A 116 -6.43 13.21 -17.09
C THR A 116 -6.86 14.63 -16.72
N ASP A 117 -6.85 15.55 -17.69
CA ASP A 117 -7.17 16.97 -17.48
C ASP A 117 -8.56 17.20 -16.87
N GLY A 118 -9.49 16.26 -17.08
CA GLY A 118 -10.85 16.34 -16.54
C GLY A 118 -11.01 15.90 -15.08
N GLY A 119 -9.95 15.44 -14.41
CA GLY A 119 -10.00 15.04 -12.99
C GLY A 119 -10.87 13.82 -12.67
N LYS A 120 -11.35 13.09 -13.68
CA LYS A 120 -12.25 11.93 -13.49
C LYS A 120 -11.59 10.59 -13.77
N ARG A 121 -10.40 10.61 -14.36
CA ARG A 121 -9.73 9.39 -14.85
C ARG A 121 -8.25 9.42 -14.62
N ILE A 122 -7.69 8.25 -14.36
CA ILE A 122 -6.27 8.04 -14.11
C ILE A 122 -5.73 7.05 -15.15
N LEU A 123 -4.64 7.43 -15.82
CA LEU A 123 -3.90 6.62 -16.78
C LEU A 123 -2.68 6.01 -16.09
N PHE A 124 -2.45 4.71 -16.25
CA PHE A 124 -1.25 4.05 -15.75
C PHE A 124 -0.82 2.85 -16.62
N PRO A 125 0.49 2.57 -16.74
CA PRO A 125 0.97 1.32 -17.31
C PRO A 125 0.92 0.18 -16.29
N LEU A 126 0.57 -1.03 -16.75
CA LEU A 126 0.63 -2.27 -15.98
C LEU A 126 0.85 -3.44 -16.94
N GLY A 127 1.77 -4.37 -16.65
CA GLY A 127 1.93 -5.56 -17.48
C GLY A 127 2.37 -5.33 -18.94
N GLY A 128 2.85 -4.13 -19.29
CA GLY A 128 3.20 -3.75 -20.66
C GLY A 128 2.10 -3.02 -21.44
N ASP A 129 0.88 -2.97 -20.90
CA ASP A 129 -0.26 -2.26 -21.47
C ASP A 129 -0.54 -0.94 -20.73
N ALA A 130 -1.36 -0.08 -21.34
CA ALA A 130 -1.83 1.16 -20.75
C ALA A 130 -3.31 1.05 -20.36
N PHE A 131 -3.62 1.39 -19.11
CA PHE A 131 -4.96 1.31 -18.53
C PHE A 131 -5.50 2.68 -18.17
N LEU A 132 -6.79 2.89 -18.44
CA LEU A 132 -7.52 4.07 -18.01
C LEU A 132 -8.55 3.65 -16.95
N TYR A 133 -8.43 4.20 -15.75
CA TYR A 133 -9.34 3.96 -14.63
C TYR A 133 -10.29 5.13 -14.45
N ASP A 134 -11.59 4.86 -14.44
CA ASP A 134 -12.64 5.83 -14.18
C ASP A 134 -12.93 5.89 -12.68
N LEU A 135 -12.86 7.09 -12.09
CA LEU A 135 -13.34 7.32 -10.73
C LEU A 135 -14.88 7.30 -10.76
N ALA A 136 -15.47 6.37 -10.02
CA ALA A 136 -16.91 6.36 -9.83
C ALA A 136 -17.34 7.72 -9.25
N SER A 137 -18.32 8.35 -9.91
CA SER A 137 -18.91 9.62 -9.49
C SER A 137 -19.72 9.47 -8.21
#